data_AF-A0A534RPK1-F1
#
_entry.id   AF-A0A534RPK1-F1
#
_cell.length_a   1.000
_cell.length_b   1.000
_cell.length_c   1.000
_cell.angle_alpha   90.00
_cell.angle_beta   90.00
_cell.angle_gamma   90.00
#
_symmetry.space_group_name_H-M   'P 1'
#
loop_
_entity.id
_entity.type
_entity.pdbx_description
1 polymer ?
#
loop_
_entity_poly.entity_id
_entity_poly.type
_entity_poly.pdbx_seq_one_letter_code
_entity_poly.pdbx_strand_id
1 'polypeptide(L)'
;IGQTCTGGEQCDPARMPDGCSVPGTCGAFGTPAQCTCLPCGQTAPACNGPCPAGQVCSGDGSGCGCITPCAKATAPACGGVCPAGQVCSTNGTSCGCITPCANSTAPACGGVCPAGQTCSSNGTSCGCITPCASATAPACGGVCPAGQTCSSNGTSCQCTAPCASGTAPTCGGTCPAGQVCSTNETCSSNGTSCRCVTPCDRSSAPTCGGACPAGQACVASGTVCVCDAPCAGSTAPTCGGMCPSGQVCSSNGAGCQCVPPACGLKNDPCQVTIGATSYPTLQAAIDAAPTCTTTCTAVPPTVITVRGSCPGAVLVYQKANLTIQGVQPATCPPGPSDLTSTVRGIPNPPMTTLIHGEVVKILDSTNVTVQFLNLVDGTVNDGITAEHSKDTQLLCNCLERNEDGMELDNLSGQTRVVQNLITHNEDGVKADGGTKNALVDGNVVAENRRPPTSTTHEGDGIRFKLAGVGNVISHNTIVRNRDDGIDMRSTNGSSTAPNRVEHNLITGNGFTDGGAPTPMGNGIEVSSSQDVFNCNTINGNADMLTNLVRLISGTGNLGSNMPPGSACAP
;
A
#
# COMPACT_ATOMS: atom_id res chain seq x y z
N ILE A 1 -38.01 19.74 28.58
CA ILE A 1 -37.89 20.94 29.43
C ILE A 1 -36.39 21.20 29.56
N GLY A 2 -35.94 22.31 28.96
CA GLY A 2 -34.54 22.56 28.66
C GLY A 2 -33.71 22.86 29.90
N GLN A 3 -32.47 22.39 29.85
CA GLN A 3 -31.37 23.05 30.54
C GLN A 3 -30.22 23.20 29.54
N THR A 4 -29.84 24.45 29.34
CA THR A 4 -28.68 24.88 28.57
C THR A 4 -27.43 24.68 29.42
N CYS A 5 -26.46 23.89 28.95
CA CYS A 5 -25.13 23.86 29.57
C CYS A 5 -24.42 25.18 29.24
N THR A 6 -23.91 25.87 30.27
CA THR A 6 -22.97 26.99 30.08
C THR A 6 -21.56 26.44 29.84
N GLY A 7 -20.83 27.03 28.90
CA GLY A 7 -19.55 26.49 28.42
C GLY A 7 -18.54 26.21 29.53
N GLY A 8 -18.00 24.98 29.55
CA GLY A 8 -16.92 24.57 30.43
C GLY A 8 -17.19 23.38 31.36
N GLU A 9 -18.42 22.84 31.44
CA GLU A 9 -18.73 21.70 32.32
C GLU A 9 -18.60 20.33 31.61
N GLN A 10 -18.13 19.32 32.37
CA GLN A 10 -17.97 17.92 31.95
C GLN A 10 -19.33 17.21 31.83
N CYS A 11 -19.44 16.26 30.90
CA CYS A 11 -20.64 15.42 30.76
C CYS A 11 -20.92 14.58 32.02
N ASP A 12 -22.21 14.43 32.36
CA ASP A 12 -22.70 13.60 33.46
C ASP A 12 -22.24 12.13 33.30
N PRO A 13 -21.49 11.57 34.28
CA PRO A 13 -20.99 10.19 34.25
C PRO A 13 -22.09 9.12 34.06
N ALA A 14 -23.34 9.42 34.44
CA ALA A 14 -24.45 8.47 34.33
C ALA A 14 -24.99 8.26 32.90
N ARG A 15 -24.47 8.99 31.90
CA ARG A 15 -24.91 8.93 30.49
C ARG A 15 -23.81 8.50 29.51
N MET A 16 -22.72 7.93 29.99
CA MET A 16 -21.61 7.43 29.16
C MET A 16 -21.96 6.10 28.47
N PRO A 17 -21.53 5.88 27.20
CA PRO A 17 -21.54 4.56 26.59
C PRO A 17 -20.62 3.58 27.33
N ASP A 18 -21.05 2.33 27.51
CA ASP A 18 -20.24 1.28 28.14
C ASP A 18 -18.88 1.12 27.41
N GLY A 19 -17.78 1.25 28.16
CA GLY A 19 -16.41 1.11 27.66
C GLY A 19 -15.64 2.43 27.45
N CYS A 20 -16.22 3.60 27.75
CA CYS A 20 -15.54 4.89 27.61
C CYS A 20 -15.10 5.44 28.98
N SER A 21 -13.79 5.68 29.18
CA SER A 21 -13.20 6.01 30.49
C SER A 21 -13.04 7.51 30.80
N VAL A 22 -13.37 8.42 29.86
CA VAL A 22 -13.14 9.87 30.02
C VAL A 22 -14.31 10.70 29.47
N PRO A 23 -14.80 11.75 30.17
CA PRO A 23 -15.89 12.61 29.68
C PRO A 23 -15.48 13.52 28.51
N GLY A 24 -16.31 13.60 27.48
CA GLY A 24 -16.18 14.61 26.42
C GLY A 24 -16.65 16.00 26.87
N THR A 25 -16.43 17.03 26.03
CA THR A 25 -16.89 18.41 26.26
C THR A 25 -18.12 18.75 25.42
N CYS A 26 -19.04 19.55 25.98
CA CYS A 26 -20.20 20.07 25.26
C CYS A 26 -19.81 21.02 24.11
N GLY A 27 -20.48 20.92 22.96
CA GLY A 27 -20.31 21.83 21.82
C GLY A 27 -20.88 23.23 22.07
N ALA A 28 -20.60 24.17 21.14
CA ALA A 28 -21.03 25.56 21.23
C ALA A 28 -22.57 25.72 21.31
N PHE A 29 -23.00 26.81 21.96
CA PHE A 29 -24.39 27.17 22.27
C PHE A 29 -25.38 26.81 21.15
N GLY A 30 -26.35 25.95 21.47
CA GLY A 30 -27.50 25.65 20.61
C GLY A 30 -27.51 24.29 19.90
N THR A 31 -26.52 23.42 20.13
CA THR A 31 -26.50 22.05 19.58
C THR A 31 -26.81 20.98 20.64
N PRO A 32 -27.49 19.87 20.29
CA PRO A 32 -27.71 18.75 21.21
C PRO A 32 -26.37 18.08 21.56
N ALA A 33 -26.11 17.88 22.86
CA ALA A 33 -24.86 17.31 23.35
C ALA A 33 -24.66 15.88 22.81
N GLN A 34 -23.63 15.66 21.99
CA GLN A 34 -23.15 14.34 21.58
C GLN A 34 -21.88 14.01 22.36
N CYS A 35 -21.92 12.96 23.18
CA CYS A 35 -20.72 12.40 23.81
C CYS A 35 -20.01 11.51 22.80
N THR A 36 -18.85 11.94 22.28
CA THR A 36 -17.99 11.13 21.41
C THR A 36 -16.77 10.64 22.19
N CYS A 37 -16.33 9.40 21.94
CA CYS A 37 -15.06 8.91 22.46
C CYS A 37 -13.92 9.52 21.61
N LEU A 38 -13.07 10.36 22.21
CA LEU A 38 -11.94 10.96 21.50
C LEU A 38 -10.72 10.02 21.47
N PRO A 39 -9.95 9.96 20.36
CA PRO A 39 -8.66 9.28 20.31
C PRO A 39 -7.65 9.94 21.27
N CYS A 40 -6.63 9.18 21.71
CA CYS A 40 -5.74 9.46 22.84
C CYS A 40 -4.93 10.78 22.85
N GLY A 41 -5.14 11.70 21.91
CA GLY A 41 -4.44 12.99 21.86
C GLY A 41 -5.19 14.18 22.46
N GLN A 42 -6.43 14.04 22.93
CA GLN A 42 -7.34 15.20 23.08
C GLN A 42 -8.07 15.36 24.43
N THR A 43 -7.76 14.61 25.50
CA THR A 43 -8.39 14.82 26.81
C THR A 43 -7.41 14.77 27.99
N ALA A 44 -7.58 15.73 28.92
CA ALA A 44 -6.98 15.70 30.25
C ALA A 44 -7.64 14.61 31.12
N PRO A 45 -6.91 13.87 31.97
CA PRO A 45 -5.54 14.14 32.42
C PRO A 45 -4.44 13.34 31.68
N ALA A 46 -4.76 12.62 30.60
CA ALA A 46 -3.90 11.53 30.13
C ALA A 46 -2.85 11.89 29.07
N CYS A 47 -3.08 12.85 28.16
CA CYS A 47 -2.04 13.29 27.19
C CYS A 47 -2.24 14.75 26.67
N ASN A 48 -2.44 15.75 27.53
CA ASN A 48 -2.61 17.15 27.10
C ASN A 48 -1.27 17.91 26.99
N GLY A 49 -0.39 17.47 26.08
CA GLY A 49 0.91 18.08 25.76
C GLY A 49 1.85 17.11 25.04
N PRO A 50 2.95 17.58 24.43
CA PRO A 50 3.97 16.68 23.88
C PRO A 50 4.49 15.79 25.01
N CYS A 51 4.46 14.47 24.81
CA CYS A 51 5.08 13.55 25.75
C CYS A 51 6.56 13.92 25.93
N PRO A 52 7.15 13.68 27.12
CA PRO A 52 8.57 13.90 27.35
C PRO A 52 9.43 13.30 26.23
N ALA A 53 10.52 13.97 25.87
CA ALA A 53 11.38 13.55 24.77
C ALA A 53 11.76 12.06 24.91
N GLY A 54 11.36 11.26 23.91
CA GLY A 54 11.56 9.81 23.91
C GLY A 54 10.32 8.97 24.24
N GLN A 55 9.19 9.58 24.57
CA GLN A 55 7.91 8.89 24.80
C GLN A 55 6.89 9.17 23.69
N VAL A 56 5.90 8.27 23.54
CA VAL A 56 4.78 8.37 22.61
C VAL A 56 3.47 8.16 23.38
N CYS A 57 2.41 8.88 23.03
CA CYS A 57 1.09 8.66 23.66
C CYS A 57 0.43 7.43 23.02
N SER A 58 0.07 6.43 23.82
CA SER A 58 -0.53 5.17 23.36
C SER A 58 -1.63 4.69 24.32
N GLY A 59 -2.57 3.88 23.82
CA GLY A 59 -3.62 3.24 24.60
C GLY A 59 -3.22 1.84 25.06
N ASP A 60 -3.46 1.49 26.33
CA ASP A 60 -3.06 0.19 26.92
C ASP A 60 -4.24 -0.70 27.34
N GLY A 61 -5.45 -0.41 26.85
CA GLY A 61 -6.66 -1.14 27.22
C GLY A 61 -7.26 -0.74 28.57
N SER A 62 -6.54 0.05 29.38
CA SER A 62 -7.04 0.68 30.62
C SER A 62 -7.13 2.21 30.54
N GLY A 63 -6.44 2.85 29.58
CA GLY A 63 -6.54 4.28 29.31
C GLY A 63 -5.52 4.75 28.27
N CYS A 64 -5.35 6.07 28.14
CA CYS A 64 -4.32 6.70 27.32
C CYS A 64 -3.17 7.17 28.23
N GLY A 65 -1.91 6.98 27.81
CA GLY A 65 -0.75 7.47 28.56
C GLY A 65 0.51 7.60 27.72
N CYS A 66 1.48 8.41 28.18
CA CYS A 66 2.79 8.49 27.56
C CYS A 66 3.61 7.23 27.92
N ILE A 67 3.94 6.42 26.92
CA ILE A 67 4.79 5.24 27.06
C ILE A 67 6.15 5.48 26.41
N THR A 68 7.21 4.92 26.98
CA THR A 68 8.53 4.91 26.33
C THR A 68 8.59 3.72 25.37
N PRO A 69 8.75 3.89 24.04
CA PRO A 69 9.01 2.79 23.14
C PRO A 69 10.26 2.02 23.60
N CYS A 70 10.22 0.69 23.58
CA CYS A 70 11.32 -0.13 24.12
C CYS A 70 12.67 0.13 23.43
N ALA A 71 12.66 0.59 22.17
CA ALA A 71 13.85 1.04 21.44
C ALA A 71 14.52 2.31 22.01
N LYS A 72 13.83 3.05 22.89
CA LYS A 72 14.31 4.28 23.54
C LYS A 72 14.36 4.20 25.07
N ALA A 73 14.11 3.03 25.65
CA ALA A 73 14.17 2.84 27.10
C ALA A 73 15.62 2.98 27.61
N THR A 74 15.82 3.53 28.82
CA THR A 74 17.14 3.61 29.47
C THR A 74 17.42 2.37 30.34
N ALA A 75 18.67 2.11 30.75
CA ALA A 75 18.99 0.94 31.59
C ALA A 75 18.23 1.03 32.93
N PRO A 76 17.67 -0.08 33.46
CA PRO A 76 17.86 -1.48 33.03
C PRO A 76 16.80 -2.02 32.06
N ALA A 77 15.79 -1.22 31.69
CA ALA A 77 14.62 -1.70 30.95
C ALA A 77 14.82 -1.83 29.42
N CYS A 78 15.84 -1.13 28.86
CA CYS A 78 16.59 -1.47 27.62
C CYS A 78 17.55 -0.34 27.14
N GLY A 79 18.16 0.43 28.05
CA GLY A 79 19.23 1.40 27.73
C GLY A 79 20.63 0.90 27.99
N GLY A 80 20.82 -0.39 27.73
CA GLY A 80 22.09 -1.07 27.60
C GLY A 80 21.92 -2.14 26.53
N VAL A 81 23.03 -2.55 25.89
CA VAL A 81 22.99 -3.67 24.93
C VAL A 81 22.45 -4.90 25.67
N CYS A 82 21.36 -5.50 25.18
CA CYS A 82 20.85 -6.73 25.75
C CYS A 82 21.94 -7.82 25.70
N PRO A 83 22.02 -8.73 26.70
CA PRO A 83 22.95 -9.84 26.66
C PRO A 83 22.88 -10.59 25.34
N ALA A 84 24.02 -11.08 24.85
CA ALA A 84 24.10 -11.76 23.56
C ALA A 84 23.04 -12.89 23.47
N GLY A 85 22.23 -12.83 22.41
CA GLY A 85 21.11 -13.77 22.20
C GLY A 85 19.75 -13.29 22.70
N GLN A 86 19.64 -12.11 23.31
CA GLN A 86 18.37 -11.48 23.71
C GLN A 86 18.00 -10.27 22.84
N VAL A 87 16.71 -10.00 22.68
CA VAL A 87 16.15 -8.83 21.99
C VAL A 87 15.32 -8.01 22.95
N CYS A 88 15.31 -6.69 22.78
CA CYS A 88 14.47 -5.82 23.60
C CYS A 88 13.02 -5.84 23.09
N SER A 89 12.06 -6.22 23.95
CA SER A 89 10.64 -6.24 23.60
C SER A 89 9.75 -5.92 24.81
N THR A 90 8.46 -5.67 24.55
CA THR A 90 7.45 -5.46 25.60
C THR A 90 6.95 -6.80 26.14
N ASN A 91 6.92 -6.95 27.47
CA ASN A 91 6.32 -8.10 28.16
C ASN A 91 4.87 -7.79 28.60
N GLY A 92 4.15 -7.02 27.80
CA GLY A 92 2.74 -6.65 28.04
C GLY A 92 2.54 -5.46 29.00
N THR A 93 3.45 -5.20 29.93
CA THR A 93 3.36 -4.05 30.87
C THR A 93 4.65 -3.24 31.02
N SER A 94 5.79 -3.75 30.53
CA SER A 94 7.10 -3.08 30.59
C SER A 94 8.05 -3.59 29.51
N CYS A 95 9.08 -2.81 29.18
CA CYS A 95 10.18 -3.23 28.30
C CYS A 95 11.22 -4.07 29.04
N GLY A 96 11.73 -5.11 28.39
CA GLY A 96 12.83 -5.92 28.91
C GLY A 96 13.55 -6.73 27.82
N CYS A 97 14.75 -7.20 28.12
CA CYS A 97 15.48 -8.13 27.25
C CYS A 97 14.85 -9.52 27.35
N ILE A 98 14.33 -10.03 26.23
CA ILE A 98 13.77 -11.38 26.11
C ILE A 98 14.67 -12.23 25.24
N THR A 99 14.85 -13.50 25.59
CA THR A 99 15.54 -14.46 24.73
C THR A 99 14.55 -14.94 23.65
N PRO A 100 14.75 -14.65 22.35
CA PRO A 100 13.97 -15.29 21.29
C PRO A 100 14.06 -16.80 21.41
N CYS A 101 12.97 -17.50 21.14
CA CYS A 101 12.93 -18.95 21.35
C CYS A 101 14.00 -19.72 20.57
N ALA A 102 14.43 -19.23 19.41
CA ALA A 102 15.54 -19.79 18.64
C ALA A 102 16.91 -19.80 19.38
N ASN A 103 17.06 -18.98 20.45
CA ASN A 103 18.31 -18.79 21.19
C ASN A 103 18.23 -19.28 22.65
N SER A 104 17.15 -19.96 23.05
CA SER A 104 17.04 -20.51 24.41
C SER A 104 17.98 -21.71 24.60
N THR A 105 18.24 -22.17 25.83
CA THR A 105 19.15 -23.31 26.13
C THR A 105 18.37 -24.59 26.43
N ALA A 106 18.90 -25.76 26.07
CA ALA A 106 18.25 -27.05 26.34
C ALA A 106 17.82 -27.19 27.83
N PRO A 107 16.58 -27.66 28.12
CA PRO A 107 15.70 -28.39 27.21
C PRO A 107 14.70 -27.54 26.41
N ALA A 108 14.69 -26.21 26.56
CA ALA A 108 13.83 -25.33 25.75
C ALA A 108 14.65 -24.65 24.65
N CYS A 109 14.44 -25.10 23.41
CA CYS A 109 14.95 -24.65 22.10
C CYS A 109 16.41 -24.19 21.95
N GLY A 110 17.28 -24.59 22.87
CA GLY A 110 18.72 -24.82 22.66
C GLY A 110 19.07 -26.30 22.55
N GLY A 111 18.07 -27.14 22.27
CA GLY A 111 18.19 -28.50 21.80
C GLY A 111 17.29 -28.67 20.58
N VAL A 112 17.71 -29.47 19.60
CA VAL A 112 16.91 -29.75 18.40
C VAL A 112 15.56 -30.31 18.83
N CYS A 113 14.46 -29.68 18.41
CA CYS A 113 13.13 -30.19 18.69
C CYS A 113 12.96 -31.58 18.05
N PRO A 114 12.26 -32.52 18.71
CA PRO A 114 11.96 -33.83 18.14
C PRO A 114 11.33 -33.69 16.74
N ALA A 115 11.63 -34.64 15.84
CA ALA A 115 11.12 -34.61 14.47
C ALA A 115 9.59 -34.45 14.45
N GLY A 116 9.11 -33.44 13.71
CA GLY A 116 7.69 -33.09 13.65
C GLY A 116 7.24 -32.03 14.67
N GLN A 117 8.16 -31.40 15.40
CA GLN A 117 7.86 -30.25 16.28
C GLN A 117 8.61 -28.99 15.84
N THR A 118 7.99 -27.82 16.02
CA THR A 118 8.58 -26.49 15.82
C THR A 118 8.72 -25.75 17.14
N CYS A 119 9.75 -24.92 17.27
CA CYS A 119 9.93 -24.11 18.46
C CYS A 119 9.03 -22.87 18.43
N SER A 120 8.25 -22.62 19.49
CA SER A 120 7.38 -21.44 19.60
C SER A 120 7.30 -20.90 21.03
N SER A 121 6.90 -19.63 21.16
CA SER A 121 6.67 -18.97 22.45
C SER A 121 5.19 -19.05 22.84
N ASN A 122 4.90 -19.35 24.11
CA ASN A 122 3.54 -19.30 24.66
C ASN A 122 3.26 -18.01 25.45
N GLY A 123 4.03 -16.94 25.20
CA GLY A 123 3.92 -15.67 25.92
C GLY A 123 4.68 -15.60 27.25
N THR A 124 5.06 -16.73 27.85
CA THR A 124 5.84 -16.78 29.11
C THR A 124 7.09 -17.66 29.07
N SER A 125 7.16 -18.61 28.13
CA SER A 125 8.28 -19.54 27.95
C SER A 125 8.38 -20.04 26.50
N CYS A 126 9.53 -20.60 26.13
CA CYS A 126 9.77 -21.23 24.83
C CYS A 126 9.65 -22.76 24.94
N GLY A 127 9.06 -23.41 23.94
CA GLY A 127 8.92 -24.87 23.92
C GLY A 127 8.77 -25.43 22.51
N CYS A 128 9.06 -26.72 22.35
CA CYS A 128 8.78 -27.46 21.12
C CYS A 128 7.29 -27.81 21.08
N ILE A 129 6.60 -27.36 20.03
CA ILE A 129 5.19 -27.61 19.78
C ILE A 129 5.03 -28.47 18.54
N THR A 130 4.13 -29.45 18.55
CA THR A 130 3.80 -30.24 17.35
C THR A 130 2.80 -29.46 16.50
N PRO A 131 3.11 -29.09 15.24
CA PRO A 131 2.12 -28.53 14.33
C PRO A 131 0.96 -29.51 14.14
N CYS A 132 -0.26 -29.00 14.13
CA CYS A 132 -1.44 -29.85 14.09
C CYS A 132 -1.64 -30.65 12.80
N ALA A 133 -0.93 -30.29 11.74
CA ALA A 133 -0.84 -31.09 10.51
C ALA A 133 -0.01 -32.38 10.67
N SER A 134 0.74 -32.53 11.77
CA SER A 134 1.70 -33.62 11.99
C SER A 134 1.46 -34.39 13.29
N ALA A 135 0.35 -34.15 13.99
CA ALA A 135 0.00 -34.84 15.22
C ALA A 135 -0.52 -36.27 14.93
N THR A 136 -0.26 -37.23 15.83
CA THR A 136 -0.71 -38.64 15.71
C THR A 136 -2.02 -38.88 16.48
N ALA A 137 -2.78 -39.93 16.13
CA ALA A 137 -4.07 -40.24 16.77
C ALA A 137 -3.94 -40.34 18.32
N PRO A 138 -4.94 -39.83 19.10
CA PRO A 138 -6.29 -39.47 18.66
C PRO A 138 -6.47 -37.99 18.26
N ALA A 139 -5.46 -37.14 18.40
CA ALA A 139 -5.56 -35.72 18.07
C ALA A 139 -4.84 -35.41 16.75
N CYS A 140 -5.62 -35.19 15.69
CA CYS A 140 -5.21 -34.80 14.33
C CYS A 140 -4.26 -35.74 13.57
N GLY A 141 -4.10 -36.97 14.06
CA GLY A 141 -3.61 -38.13 13.28
C GLY A 141 -4.62 -39.27 13.14
N GLY A 142 -5.87 -39.04 13.59
CA GLY A 142 -7.05 -39.79 13.17
C GLY A 142 -7.95 -38.83 12.40
N VAL A 143 -8.59 -39.28 11.32
CA VAL A 143 -9.52 -38.46 10.53
C VAL A 143 -10.51 -37.80 11.50
N CYS A 144 -10.52 -36.46 11.54
CA CYS A 144 -11.49 -35.74 12.37
C CYS A 144 -12.91 -36.18 11.96
N PRO A 145 -13.85 -36.33 12.91
CA PRO A 145 -15.23 -36.66 12.59
C PRO A 145 -15.79 -35.75 11.50
N ALA A 146 -16.64 -36.28 10.61
CA ALA A 146 -17.17 -35.56 9.47
C ALA A 146 -17.74 -34.19 9.89
N GLY A 147 -17.26 -33.13 9.24
CA GLY A 147 -17.67 -31.76 9.54
C GLY A 147 -16.91 -31.10 10.70
N GLN A 148 -15.67 -31.54 11.00
CA GLN A 148 -14.73 -30.84 11.90
C GLN A 148 -13.39 -30.59 11.21
N THR A 149 -12.74 -29.48 11.54
CA THR A 149 -11.41 -29.09 11.09
C THR A 149 -10.43 -29.11 12.26
N CYS A 150 -9.23 -29.62 12.04
CA CYS A 150 -8.20 -29.63 13.08
C CYS A 150 -7.62 -28.22 13.30
N SER A 151 -7.61 -27.75 14.55
CA SER A 151 -7.04 -26.46 14.94
C SER A 151 -6.19 -26.57 16.22
N SER A 152 -5.25 -25.63 16.40
CA SER A 152 -4.42 -25.51 17.61
C SER A 152 -5.10 -24.59 18.63
N ASN A 153 -5.16 -25.00 19.90
CA ASN A 153 -5.60 -24.14 21.01
C ASN A 153 -4.43 -23.50 21.78
N GLY A 154 -3.25 -23.44 21.16
CA GLY A 154 -2.03 -22.90 21.77
C GLY A 154 -1.26 -23.87 22.65
N THR A 155 -1.85 -25.00 23.07
CA THR A 155 -1.16 -26.04 23.87
C THR A 155 -1.34 -27.47 23.33
N SER A 156 -2.36 -27.71 22.50
CA SER A 156 -2.69 -29.02 21.91
C SER A 156 -3.49 -28.87 20.61
N CYS A 157 -3.55 -29.96 19.83
CA CYS A 157 -4.33 -30.04 18.60
C CYS A 157 -5.67 -30.70 18.84
N GLN A 158 -6.74 -30.10 18.34
CA GLN A 158 -8.12 -30.57 18.55
C GLN A 158 -8.92 -30.49 17.26
N CYS A 159 -9.82 -31.46 17.04
CA CYS A 159 -10.82 -31.36 15.99
C CYS A 159 -11.91 -30.40 16.46
N THR A 160 -12.13 -29.33 15.71
CA THR A 160 -13.13 -28.29 16.00
C THR A 160 -14.19 -28.27 14.92
N ALA A 161 -15.46 -28.30 15.32
CA ALA A 161 -16.59 -28.13 14.43
C ALA A 161 -16.69 -26.66 13.95
N PRO A 162 -16.82 -26.35 12.63
CA PRO A 162 -17.35 -25.07 12.17
C PRO A 162 -18.65 -24.72 12.89
N CYS A 163 -18.90 -23.42 13.10
CA CYS A 163 -20.02 -22.96 13.91
C CYS A 163 -21.41 -23.52 13.51
N ALA A 164 -21.60 -23.88 12.24
CA ALA A 164 -22.83 -24.48 11.74
C ALA A 164 -23.13 -25.89 12.30
N SER A 165 -22.16 -26.57 12.94
CA SER A 165 -22.28 -27.94 13.45
C SER A 165 -22.10 -28.07 14.97
N GLY A 166 -22.29 -26.98 15.73
CA GLY A 166 -22.21 -26.98 17.21
C GLY A 166 -23.31 -27.84 17.88
N THR A 167 -23.27 -27.98 19.21
CA THR A 167 -24.37 -28.52 20.03
C THR A 167 -25.08 -27.37 20.75
N ALA A 168 -26.39 -27.50 21.06
CA ALA A 168 -27.15 -26.44 21.73
C ALA A 168 -26.51 -26.10 23.10
N PRO A 169 -26.43 -24.81 23.49
CA PRO A 169 -27.15 -23.65 22.94
C PRO A 169 -26.35 -22.77 21.96
N THR A 170 -25.10 -23.13 21.63
CA THR A 170 -24.19 -22.20 20.92
C THR A 170 -24.26 -22.26 19.40
N CYS A 171 -24.60 -23.41 18.79
CA CYS A 171 -25.22 -23.54 17.45
C CYS A 171 -25.52 -25.02 17.10
N GLY A 172 -26.23 -25.71 17.99
CA GLY A 172 -26.71 -27.10 17.78
C GLY A 172 -28.21 -27.28 17.86
N GLY A 173 -28.89 -26.36 17.18
CA GLY A 173 -30.30 -26.39 16.84
C GLY A 173 -30.49 -25.43 15.66
N THR A 174 -31.64 -25.50 14.99
CA THR A 174 -32.04 -24.45 14.05
C THR A 174 -32.08 -23.11 14.79
N CYS A 175 -31.31 -22.12 14.33
CA CYS A 175 -31.48 -20.74 14.78
C CYS A 175 -32.96 -20.31 14.62
N PRO A 176 -33.49 -19.42 15.48
CA PRO A 176 -34.84 -18.87 15.32
C PRO A 176 -35.09 -18.42 13.88
N ALA A 177 -36.32 -18.63 13.38
CA ALA A 177 -36.66 -18.31 12.00
C ALA A 177 -36.23 -16.88 11.64
N GLY A 178 -35.33 -16.75 10.65
CA GLY A 178 -34.75 -15.48 10.23
C GLY A 178 -33.29 -15.24 10.63
N GLN A 179 -32.67 -16.12 11.43
CA GLN A 179 -31.26 -15.99 11.85
C GLN A 179 -30.34 -17.04 11.22
N VAL A 180 -29.05 -16.72 11.07
CA VAL A 180 -27.97 -17.59 10.59
C VAL A 180 -26.85 -17.68 11.62
N CYS A 181 -26.17 -18.81 11.73
CA CYS A 181 -25.06 -18.96 12.67
C CYS A 181 -23.75 -18.37 12.10
N SER A 182 -23.11 -17.44 12.81
CA SER A 182 -21.87 -16.78 12.35
C SER A 182 -20.84 -16.58 13.47
N THR A 183 -19.56 -16.52 13.09
CA THR A 183 -18.43 -16.07 13.92
C THR A 183 -18.26 -14.56 13.75
N ASN A 184 -18.26 -13.77 14.83
CA ASN A 184 -18.03 -12.33 14.70
C ASN A 184 -16.55 -12.05 14.34
N GLU A 185 -16.30 -11.29 13.26
CA GLU A 185 -14.98 -10.89 12.76
C GLU A 185 -14.27 -9.80 13.59
N THR A 186 -14.75 -9.50 14.79
CA THR A 186 -14.12 -8.51 15.68
C THR A 186 -13.97 -9.05 17.09
N CYS A 187 -12.86 -9.76 17.35
CA CYS A 187 -12.05 -9.63 18.56
C CYS A 187 -10.76 -10.48 18.50
N SER A 188 -9.68 -9.84 18.91
CA SER A 188 -8.31 -10.34 19.05
C SER A 188 -8.21 -11.57 19.96
N SER A 189 -7.31 -12.49 19.58
CA SER A 189 -6.54 -13.40 20.46
C SER A 189 -7.20 -13.84 21.78
N ASN A 190 -8.11 -14.83 21.70
CA ASN A 190 -8.51 -15.84 22.70
C ASN A 190 -10.05 -16.02 22.78
N GLY A 191 -10.61 -17.02 22.08
CA GLY A 191 -11.86 -17.69 22.52
C GLY A 191 -13.14 -17.50 21.69
N THR A 192 -13.36 -18.42 20.76
CA THR A 192 -14.59 -19.20 20.46
C THR A 192 -15.93 -18.81 21.12
N SER A 193 -16.78 -18.01 20.47
CA SER A 193 -18.24 -18.20 20.60
C SER A 193 -18.99 -17.98 19.29
N CYS A 194 -19.68 -19.03 18.85
CA CYS A 194 -20.66 -18.97 17.75
C CYS A 194 -21.96 -18.34 18.27
N ARG A 195 -22.62 -17.51 17.48
CA ARG A 195 -23.96 -16.98 17.82
C ARG A 195 -24.87 -16.96 16.60
N CYS A 196 -26.18 -17.10 16.84
CA CYS A 196 -27.18 -16.81 15.81
C CYS A 196 -27.25 -15.29 15.61
N VAL A 197 -27.01 -14.84 14.39
CA VAL A 197 -27.13 -13.44 13.95
C VAL A 197 -28.27 -13.32 12.95
N THR A 198 -28.99 -12.20 12.95
CA THR A 198 -30.00 -11.94 11.91
C THR A 198 -29.30 -11.34 10.70
N PRO A 199 -29.34 -11.96 9.50
CA PRO A 199 -28.88 -11.32 8.26
C PRO A 199 -29.54 -9.97 8.08
N CYS A 200 -28.78 -8.98 7.62
CA CYS A 200 -29.25 -7.60 7.59
C CYS A 200 -30.47 -7.38 6.67
N ASP A 201 -30.65 -8.21 5.65
CA ASP A 201 -31.82 -8.25 4.76
C ASP A 201 -33.09 -8.81 5.43
N ARG A 202 -33.00 -9.35 6.66
CA ARG A 202 -34.09 -10.00 7.40
C ARG A 202 -34.29 -9.51 8.83
N SER A 203 -33.61 -8.42 9.20
CA SER A 203 -33.82 -7.77 10.50
C SER A 203 -35.23 -7.16 10.57
N SER A 204 -35.73 -6.81 11.77
CA SER A 204 -37.01 -6.10 11.94
C SER A 204 -36.80 -4.58 11.87
N ALA A 205 -37.80 -3.83 11.43
CA ALA A 205 -37.74 -2.36 11.41
C ALA A 205 -37.37 -1.81 12.81
N PRO A 206 -36.51 -0.78 12.91
CA PRO A 206 -36.06 0.12 11.83
C PRO A 206 -34.68 -0.23 11.24
N THR A 207 -33.98 -1.22 11.77
CA THR A 207 -32.58 -1.53 11.46
C THR A 207 -32.44 -2.52 10.30
N CYS A 208 -33.29 -2.35 9.26
CA CYS A 208 -33.43 -3.09 7.98
C CYS A 208 -34.51 -4.20 7.85
N GLY A 209 -35.59 -4.12 8.63
CA GLY A 209 -36.91 -4.72 8.34
C GLY A 209 -37.94 -3.73 7.79
N GLY A 210 -37.46 -2.63 7.24
CA GLY A 210 -38.18 -1.70 6.38
C GLY A 210 -37.25 -1.35 5.22
N ALA A 211 -37.80 -1.05 4.04
CA ALA A 211 -36.98 -0.64 2.90
C ALA A 211 -36.10 0.55 3.32
N CYS A 212 -34.80 0.44 3.09
CA CYS A 212 -33.91 1.57 3.30
C CYS A 212 -34.35 2.75 2.41
N PRO A 213 -34.24 3.99 2.89
CA PRO A 213 -34.45 5.19 2.08
C PRO A 213 -33.75 5.10 0.72
N ALA A 214 -34.36 5.69 -0.31
CA ALA A 214 -33.80 5.67 -1.66
C ALA A 214 -32.34 6.16 -1.67
N GLY A 215 -31.43 5.34 -2.22
CA GLY A 215 -30.00 5.62 -2.24
C GLY A 215 -29.20 5.06 -1.06
N GLN A 216 -29.78 4.22 -0.19
CA GLN A 216 -29.06 3.53 0.88
C GLN A 216 -29.07 2.01 0.68
N ALA A 217 -28.00 1.34 1.12
CA ALA A 217 -27.89 -0.10 1.20
C ALA A 217 -27.81 -0.54 2.66
N CYS A 218 -28.40 -1.68 3.01
CA CYS A 218 -28.29 -2.19 4.37
C CYS A 218 -26.96 -2.91 4.58
N VAL A 219 -26.17 -2.44 5.54
CA VAL A 219 -24.85 -2.99 5.87
C VAL A 219 -24.77 -3.36 7.35
N ALA A 220 -23.88 -4.31 7.68
CA ALA A 220 -23.62 -4.71 9.06
C ALA A 220 -22.65 -3.72 9.73
N SER A 221 -23.04 -3.17 10.88
CA SER A 221 -22.20 -2.31 11.72
C SER A 221 -22.14 -2.89 13.14
N GLY A 222 -21.11 -3.71 13.39
CA GLY A 222 -20.95 -4.41 14.67
C GLY A 222 -22.06 -5.43 14.94
N THR A 223 -22.93 -5.17 15.93
CA THR A 223 -24.05 -6.06 16.32
C THR A 223 -25.39 -5.67 15.69
N VAL A 224 -25.45 -4.55 14.97
CA VAL A 224 -26.68 -3.98 14.39
C VAL A 224 -26.54 -3.78 12.88
N CYS A 225 -27.67 -3.78 12.18
CA CYS A 225 -27.73 -3.48 10.75
C CYS A 225 -28.20 -2.03 10.57
N VAL A 226 -27.55 -1.31 9.65
CA VAL A 226 -27.82 0.10 9.42
C VAL A 226 -28.03 0.33 7.93
N CYS A 227 -28.97 1.21 7.57
CA CYS A 227 -29.07 1.71 6.21
C CYS A 227 -27.95 2.74 6.02
N ASP A 228 -26.97 2.41 5.20
CA ASP A 228 -25.83 3.27 4.90
C ASP A 228 -25.91 3.77 3.45
N ALA A 229 -25.56 5.03 3.22
CA ALA A 229 -25.55 5.59 1.88
C ALA A 229 -24.17 5.35 1.25
N PRO A 230 -24.07 4.78 0.03
CA PRO A 230 -22.86 4.94 -0.75
C PRO A 230 -22.60 6.44 -0.92
N CYS A 231 -21.33 6.86 -0.82
CA CYS A 231 -20.94 8.27 -0.80
C CYS A 231 -21.50 9.12 -1.96
N ALA A 232 -21.88 8.50 -3.08
CA ALA A 232 -22.54 9.15 -4.22
C ALA A 232 -23.97 9.68 -3.95
N GLY A 233 -24.61 9.29 -2.83
CA GLY A 233 -25.99 9.65 -2.49
C GLY A 233 -26.18 10.32 -1.12
N SER A 234 -25.10 10.70 -0.43
CA SER A 234 -25.21 11.35 0.89
C SER A 234 -25.74 12.79 0.79
N THR A 235 -26.11 13.42 1.91
CA THR A 235 -26.53 14.84 1.96
C THR A 235 -25.34 15.75 2.37
N ALA A 236 -25.32 17.01 1.93
CA ALA A 236 -24.22 17.93 2.22
C ALA A 236 -24.06 18.13 3.74
N PRO A 237 -22.82 18.29 4.27
CA PRO A 237 -21.54 18.52 3.59
C PRO A 237 -20.71 17.25 3.33
N THR A 238 -21.19 16.08 3.76
CA THR A 238 -20.49 14.80 3.67
C THR A 238 -20.59 14.14 2.29
N CYS A 239 -20.91 14.91 1.24
CA CYS A 239 -21.19 14.52 -0.17
C CYS A 239 -22.65 14.49 -0.64
N GLY A 240 -23.45 15.48 -0.23
CA GLY A 240 -24.70 15.86 -0.92
C GLY A 240 -24.67 17.23 -1.57
N GLY A 241 -23.58 17.46 -2.30
CA GLY A 241 -23.40 18.50 -3.29
C GLY A 241 -22.37 18.01 -4.32
N MET A 242 -22.26 18.69 -5.45
CA MET A 242 -21.14 18.44 -6.37
C MET A 242 -19.85 18.78 -5.62
N CYS A 243 -18.90 17.84 -5.53
CA CYS A 243 -17.58 18.15 -5.00
C CYS A 243 -16.96 19.31 -5.81
N PRO A 244 -16.08 20.13 -5.19
CA PRO A 244 -15.33 21.15 -5.91
C PRO A 244 -14.75 20.60 -7.21
N SER A 245 -14.66 21.42 -8.26
CA SER A 245 -14.16 20.99 -9.56
C SER A 245 -12.84 20.24 -9.42
N GLY A 246 -12.78 19.01 -9.94
CA GLY A 246 -11.62 18.14 -9.81
C GLY A 246 -11.51 17.46 -8.44
N GLN A 247 -12.61 17.19 -7.74
CA GLN A 247 -12.64 16.30 -6.58
C GLN A 247 -13.69 15.21 -6.76
N VAL A 248 -13.45 14.06 -6.16
CA VAL A 248 -14.36 12.91 -6.12
C VAL A 248 -14.76 12.64 -4.68
N CYS A 249 -16.00 12.23 -4.46
CA CYS A 249 -16.40 11.84 -3.12
C CYS A 249 -15.92 10.42 -2.80
N SER A 250 -15.19 10.26 -1.70
CA SER A 250 -14.65 8.97 -1.24
C SER A 250 -14.92 8.75 0.26
N SER A 251 -15.07 7.49 0.66
CA SER A 251 -15.23 7.08 2.07
C SER A 251 -13.86 6.88 2.74
N ASN A 252 -13.65 7.46 3.92
CA ASN A 252 -12.40 7.29 4.69
C ASN A 252 -12.56 6.41 5.95
N GLY A 253 -13.60 5.58 6.00
CA GLY A 253 -13.93 4.74 7.18
C GLY A 253 -14.55 5.51 8.36
N ALA A 254 -14.42 6.85 8.41
CA ALA A 254 -15.08 7.72 9.38
C ALA A 254 -16.25 8.54 8.79
N GLY A 255 -16.39 8.52 7.46
CA GLY A 255 -17.45 9.21 6.71
C GLY A 255 -17.06 9.42 5.24
N CYS A 256 -17.87 10.19 4.53
CA CYS A 256 -17.63 10.57 3.14
C CYS A 256 -17.01 11.97 3.06
N GLN A 257 -16.00 12.14 2.22
CA GLN A 257 -15.27 13.39 2.02
C GLN A 257 -14.95 13.62 0.53
N CYS A 258 -14.97 14.88 0.09
CA CYS A 258 -14.45 15.24 -1.23
C CYS A 258 -12.93 15.21 -1.18
N VAL A 259 -12.33 14.32 -1.95
CA VAL A 259 -10.89 14.15 -2.09
C VAL A 259 -10.47 14.47 -3.53
N PRO A 260 -9.21 14.88 -3.76
CA PRO A 260 -8.68 14.93 -5.12
C PRO A 260 -8.87 13.60 -5.85
N PRO A 261 -9.02 13.59 -7.18
CA PRO A 261 -9.20 12.39 -7.97
C PRO A 261 -7.89 11.62 -7.91
N ALA A 262 -7.98 10.33 -7.64
CA ALA A 262 -6.82 9.46 -7.46
C ALA A 262 -7.00 8.17 -8.25
N CYS A 263 -5.89 7.62 -8.72
CA CYS A 263 -5.83 6.34 -9.39
C CYS A 263 -6.47 5.26 -8.50
N GLY A 264 -7.31 4.42 -9.11
CA GLY A 264 -7.78 3.17 -8.50
C GLY A 264 -8.74 3.32 -7.31
N LEU A 265 -9.52 4.39 -7.20
CA LEU A 265 -10.52 4.53 -6.11
C LEU A 265 -11.73 3.59 -6.22
N LYS A 266 -11.96 2.96 -7.38
CA LYS A 266 -13.06 2.00 -7.58
C LYS A 266 -12.68 0.61 -7.02
N ASN A 267 -13.60 0.03 -6.25
CA ASN A 267 -13.45 -1.28 -5.61
C ASN A 267 -14.42 -2.34 -6.20
N ASP A 268 -14.53 -2.38 -7.52
CA ASP A 268 -15.36 -3.39 -8.18
C ASP A 268 -14.74 -4.80 -8.04
N PRO A 269 -15.54 -5.88 -8.07
CA PRO A 269 -15.02 -7.25 -7.95
C PRO A 269 -13.92 -7.55 -8.97
N CYS A 270 -12.83 -8.17 -8.52
CA CYS A 270 -11.76 -8.61 -9.40
C CYS A 270 -12.27 -9.64 -10.42
N GLN A 271 -12.00 -9.40 -11.69
CA GLN A 271 -12.25 -10.33 -12.78
C GLN A 271 -11.02 -10.40 -13.66
N VAL A 272 -10.50 -11.61 -13.86
CA VAL A 272 -9.32 -11.86 -14.69
C VAL A 272 -9.65 -12.94 -15.71
N THR A 273 -9.37 -12.67 -16.98
CA THR A 273 -9.63 -13.63 -18.07
C THR A 273 -8.50 -13.76 -19.07
N ILE A 274 -8.41 -14.92 -19.70
CA ILE A 274 -7.64 -15.15 -20.93
C ILE A 274 -8.63 -15.72 -21.96
N GLY A 275 -8.95 -14.93 -22.99
CA GLY A 275 -10.06 -15.26 -23.89
C GLY A 275 -11.39 -15.40 -23.11
N ALA A 276 -12.04 -16.55 -23.24
CA ALA A 276 -13.29 -16.86 -22.52
C ALA A 276 -13.06 -17.49 -21.12
N THR A 277 -11.83 -17.85 -20.78
CA THR A 277 -11.52 -18.54 -19.53
C THR A 277 -11.33 -17.53 -18.40
N SER A 278 -12.00 -17.74 -17.27
CA SER A 278 -11.86 -16.92 -16.06
C SER A 278 -10.87 -17.54 -15.07
N TYR A 279 -10.11 -16.70 -14.38
CA TYR A 279 -9.11 -17.10 -13.39
C TYR A 279 -9.44 -16.48 -12.03
N PRO A 280 -9.13 -17.17 -10.92
CA PRO A 280 -9.46 -16.70 -9.58
C PRO A 280 -8.61 -15.49 -9.16
N THR A 281 -7.40 -15.36 -9.70
CA THR A 281 -6.46 -14.26 -9.40
C THR A 281 -5.68 -13.87 -10.64
N LEU A 282 -5.08 -12.68 -10.61
CA LEU A 282 -4.16 -12.24 -11.66
C LEU A 282 -2.93 -13.16 -11.74
N GLN A 283 -2.38 -13.56 -10.60
CA GLN A 283 -1.26 -14.51 -10.57
C GLN A 283 -1.63 -15.84 -11.26
N ALA A 284 -2.82 -16.40 -11.00
CA ALA A 284 -3.23 -17.66 -11.62
C ALA A 284 -3.33 -17.56 -13.16
N ALA A 285 -3.74 -16.41 -13.69
CA ALA A 285 -3.73 -16.17 -15.13
C ALA A 285 -2.30 -16.05 -15.68
N ILE A 286 -1.40 -15.37 -14.96
CA ILE A 286 0.02 -15.28 -15.33
C ILE A 286 0.69 -16.66 -15.32
N ASP A 287 0.41 -17.48 -14.31
CA ASP A 287 0.95 -18.83 -14.18
C ASP A 287 0.50 -19.72 -15.35
N ALA A 288 -0.75 -19.55 -15.81
CA ALA A 288 -1.29 -20.26 -16.96
C ALA A 288 -0.72 -19.79 -18.31
N ALA A 289 -0.14 -18.58 -18.38
CA ALA A 289 0.51 -18.09 -19.58
C ALA A 289 1.82 -18.84 -19.86
N PRO A 290 2.21 -19.04 -21.13
CA PRO A 290 3.41 -19.80 -21.47
C PRO A 290 4.70 -19.20 -20.88
N THR A 291 5.59 -20.06 -20.39
CA THR A 291 6.93 -19.69 -19.93
C THR A 291 7.94 -19.72 -21.07
N CYS A 292 8.94 -18.85 -21.01
CA CYS A 292 10.13 -18.88 -21.83
C CYS A 292 11.38 -19.06 -20.96
N THR A 293 12.08 -20.19 -21.13
CA THR A 293 13.31 -20.47 -20.38
C THR A 293 14.58 -20.42 -21.24
N THR A 294 14.47 -20.48 -22.58
CA THR A 294 15.65 -20.53 -23.48
C THR A 294 15.47 -19.74 -24.79
N THR A 295 14.36 -19.90 -25.51
CA THR A 295 14.07 -19.16 -26.76
C THR A 295 12.65 -18.62 -26.80
N CYS A 296 12.50 -17.30 -26.62
CA CYS A 296 11.20 -16.64 -26.45
C CYS A 296 10.48 -16.29 -27.77
N THR A 297 11.11 -16.50 -28.92
CA THR A 297 10.61 -16.09 -30.23
C THR A 297 9.44 -16.93 -30.75
N ALA A 298 9.20 -18.14 -30.22
CA ALA A 298 8.14 -19.04 -30.66
C ALA A 298 6.92 -19.07 -29.72
N VAL A 299 6.90 -18.25 -28.67
CA VAL A 299 5.81 -18.24 -27.68
C VAL A 299 4.61 -17.48 -28.26
N PRO A 300 3.40 -18.07 -28.32
CA PRO A 300 2.23 -17.36 -28.84
C PRO A 300 1.83 -16.18 -27.93
N PRO A 301 1.35 -15.06 -28.50
CA PRO A 301 0.86 -13.93 -27.71
C PRO A 301 -0.27 -14.34 -26.77
N THR A 302 -0.14 -13.96 -25.50
CA THR A 302 -1.18 -14.18 -24.48
C THR A 302 -1.66 -12.83 -23.96
N VAL A 303 -2.97 -12.63 -23.92
CA VAL A 303 -3.59 -11.40 -23.39
C VAL A 303 -4.42 -11.75 -22.16
N ILE A 304 -4.01 -11.22 -21.02
CA ILE A 304 -4.73 -11.24 -19.75
C ILE A 304 -5.54 -9.95 -19.66
N THR A 305 -6.85 -10.07 -19.53
CA THR A 305 -7.74 -8.91 -19.29
C THR A 305 -8.08 -8.82 -17.81
N VAL A 306 -7.89 -7.64 -17.23
CA VAL A 306 -8.19 -7.32 -15.83
C VAL A 306 -9.36 -6.34 -15.78
N ARG A 307 -10.36 -6.64 -14.95
CA ARG A 307 -11.48 -5.73 -14.64
C ARG A 307 -11.70 -5.67 -13.13
N GLY A 308 -12.22 -4.53 -12.68
CA GLY A 308 -12.40 -4.23 -11.27
C GLY A 308 -11.08 -4.07 -10.52
N SER A 309 -11.08 -4.34 -9.22
CA SER A 309 -9.93 -4.18 -8.34
C SER A 309 -9.37 -5.54 -7.94
N CYS A 310 -8.26 -5.92 -8.57
CA CYS A 310 -7.56 -7.17 -8.31
C CYS A 310 -6.41 -6.97 -7.31
N PRO A 311 -6.22 -7.90 -6.37
CA PRO A 311 -5.07 -7.85 -5.47
C PRO A 311 -3.79 -8.19 -6.25
N GLY A 312 -2.75 -7.38 -6.04
CA GLY A 312 -1.36 -7.77 -6.16
C GLY A 312 -0.90 -8.52 -4.89
N ALA A 313 0.39 -8.68 -4.61
CA ALA A 313 1.55 -8.52 -5.48
C ALA A 313 1.58 -9.64 -6.55
N VAL A 314 1.97 -9.34 -7.79
CA VAL A 314 2.07 -10.35 -8.86
C VAL A 314 3.46 -10.43 -9.49
N LEU A 315 3.88 -11.66 -9.79
CA LEU A 315 5.16 -11.99 -10.40
C LEU A 315 4.98 -12.51 -11.83
N VAL A 316 5.49 -11.76 -12.80
CA VAL A 316 5.67 -12.16 -14.19
C VAL A 316 7.10 -12.63 -14.36
N TYR A 317 7.31 -13.93 -14.17
CA TYR A 317 8.63 -14.54 -14.22
C TYR A 317 8.80 -15.46 -15.41
N GLN A 318 9.88 -15.26 -16.17
CA GLN A 318 10.22 -16.07 -17.34
C GLN A 318 9.05 -16.19 -18.31
N LYS A 319 8.36 -15.08 -18.61
CA LYS A 319 7.25 -15.05 -19.58
C LYS A 319 7.70 -14.40 -20.88
N ALA A 320 7.01 -14.75 -21.96
CA ALA A 320 7.21 -14.12 -23.25
C ALA A 320 5.90 -13.79 -23.97
N ASN A 321 5.87 -12.66 -24.68
CA ASN A 321 4.73 -12.22 -25.49
C ASN A 321 3.43 -12.14 -24.65
N LEU A 322 3.52 -11.60 -23.45
CA LEU A 322 2.42 -11.48 -22.50
C LEU A 322 1.93 -10.04 -22.42
N THR A 323 0.63 -9.81 -22.58
CA THR A 323 -0.01 -8.52 -22.33
C THR A 323 -0.94 -8.64 -21.13
N ILE A 324 -0.74 -7.83 -20.11
CA ILE A 324 -1.67 -7.63 -19.00
C ILE A 324 -2.35 -6.29 -19.24
N GLN A 325 -3.66 -6.30 -19.47
CA GLN A 325 -4.39 -5.08 -19.84
C GLN A 325 -5.67 -4.88 -19.04
N GLY A 326 -5.92 -3.63 -18.69
CA GLY A 326 -7.21 -3.18 -18.20
C GLY A 326 -8.18 -2.81 -19.33
N VAL A 327 -9.24 -2.08 -18.94
CA VAL A 327 -10.15 -1.45 -19.90
C VAL A 327 -9.49 -0.18 -20.44
N GLN A 328 -9.35 -0.09 -21.76
CA GLN A 328 -8.76 1.06 -22.42
C GLN A 328 -9.53 2.36 -22.11
N PRO A 329 -8.83 3.45 -21.70
CA PRO A 329 -9.45 4.76 -21.47
C PRO A 329 -9.68 5.51 -22.79
N ALA A 330 -10.41 6.63 -22.73
CA ALA A 330 -10.63 7.49 -23.89
C ALA A 330 -9.37 8.25 -24.33
N THR A 331 -8.49 8.60 -23.38
CA THR A 331 -7.29 9.40 -23.61
C THR A 331 -6.09 8.82 -22.87
N CYS A 332 -4.91 8.99 -23.46
CA CYS A 332 -3.61 8.66 -22.87
C CYS A 332 -2.69 9.91 -22.97
N PRO A 333 -1.96 10.29 -21.91
CA PRO A 333 -2.01 9.72 -20.56
C PRO A 333 -3.39 9.80 -19.91
N PRO A 334 -3.75 8.81 -19.08
CA PRO A 334 -5.05 8.82 -18.40
C PRO A 334 -5.06 9.90 -17.32
N GLY A 335 -6.21 10.52 -17.09
CA GLY A 335 -6.48 11.22 -15.84
C GLY A 335 -6.66 10.24 -14.67
N PRO A 336 -6.60 10.71 -13.40
CA PRO A 336 -6.63 9.84 -12.22
C PRO A 336 -7.88 8.94 -12.12
N SER A 337 -8.99 9.32 -12.75
CA SER A 337 -10.25 8.58 -12.71
C SER A 337 -10.61 7.86 -14.02
N ASP A 338 -9.76 7.94 -15.04
CA ASP A 338 -10.11 7.50 -16.40
C ASP A 338 -10.03 5.97 -16.55
N LEU A 339 -9.19 5.32 -15.74
CA LEU A 339 -9.03 3.88 -15.73
C LEU A 339 -9.97 3.21 -14.72
N THR A 340 -10.58 2.09 -15.12
CA THR A 340 -11.51 1.33 -14.28
C THR A 340 -10.97 -0.02 -13.79
N SER A 341 -9.79 -0.40 -14.28
CA SER A 341 -9.13 -1.65 -13.90
C SER A 341 -7.98 -1.33 -12.97
N THR A 342 -7.92 -1.99 -11.82
CA THR A 342 -6.95 -1.71 -10.77
C THR A 342 -6.24 -2.99 -10.36
N VAL A 343 -4.92 -2.93 -10.23
CA VAL A 343 -4.15 -3.89 -9.45
C VAL A 343 -3.66 -3.14 -8.21
N ARG A 344 -4.04 -3.63 -7.04
CA ARG A 344 -3.77 -2.97 -5.76
C ARG A 344 -2.77 -3.78 -4.97
N GLY A 345 -1.72 -3.13 -4.46
CA GLY A 345 -0.80 -3.77 -3.51
C GLY A 345 -1.55 -4.34 -2.30
N ILE A 346 -0.99 -5.38 -1.71
CA ILE A 346 -1.52 -5.98 -0.49
C ILE A 346 -0.65 -5.62 0.70
N PRO A 347 -1.23 -5.33 1.87
CA PRO A 347 -0.45 -5.16 3.09
C PRO A 347 0.31 -6.45 3.43
N ASN A 348 1.61 -6.34 3.74
CA ASN A 348 2.49 -7.45 4.08
C ASN A 348 2.49 -8.57 3.00
N PRO A 349 2.92 -8.25 1.76
CA PRO A 349 2.95 -9.22 0.69
C PRO A 349 3.89 -10.39 1.05
N PRO A 350 3.61 -11.63 0.60
CA PRO A 350 4.53 -12.74 0.76
C PRO A 350 5.85 -12.44 0.04
N MET A 351 6.90 -12.17 0.82
CA MET A 351 8.23 -11.93 0.26
C MET A 351 8.89 -13.25 -0.11
N THR A 352 9.47 -13.30 -1.31
CA THR A 352 10.33 -14.38 -1.77
C THR A 352 11.64 -13.80 -2.29
N THR A 353 12.57 -14.66 -2.72
CA THR A 353 13.78 -14.20 -3.40
C THR A 353 13.50 -13.56 -4.77
N LEU A 354 12.29 -13.69 -5.31
CA LEU A 354 11.92 -13.20 -6.64
C LEU A 354 10.95 -12.02 -6.59
N ILE A 355 10.26 -11.79 -5.48
CA ILE A 355 9.29 -10.70 -5.29
C ILE A 355 9.38 -10.17 -3.87
N HIS A 356 9.49 -8.84 -3.73
CA HIS A 356 9.63 -8.14 -2.46
C HIS A 356 8.33 -7.48 -2.00
N GLY A 357 7.34 -7.39 -2.88
CA GLY A 357 6.02 -6.84 -2.56
C GLY A 357 5.49 -5.83 -3.56
N GLU A 358 6.21 -5.64 -4.65
CA GLU A 358 5.87 -4.78 -5.77
C GLU A 358 4.48 -5.13 -6.30
N VAL A 359 3.69 -4.12 -6.70
CA VAL A 359 2.31 -4.39 -7.19
C VAL A 359 2.38 -5.32 -8.39
N VAL A 360 3.32 -5.06 -9.30
CA VAL A 360 3.69 -5.94 -10.41
C VAL A 360 5.21 -6.03 -10.51
N LYS A 361 5.77 -7.24 -10.40
CA LYS A 361 7.17 -7.53 -10.72
C LYS A 361 7.29 -8.29 -12.04
N ILE A 362 8.11 -7.78 -12.96
CA ILE A 362 8.48 -8.43 -14.22
C ILE A 362 9.95 -8.81 -14.13
N LEU A 363 10.23 -10.10 -14.13
CA LEU A 363 11.58 -10.62 -13.94
C LEU A 363 11.93 -11.62 -15.03
N ASP A 364 13.13 -11.51 -15.59
CA ASP A 364 13.68 -12.41 -16.62
C ASP A 364 12.71 -12.70 -17.77
N SER A 365 11.94 -11.68 -18.19
CA SER A 365 10.87 -11.83 -19.17
C SER A 365 11.15 -11.07 -20.46
N THR A 366 10.47 -11.42 -21.54
CA THR A 366 10.68 -10.80 -22.87
C THR A 366 9.36 -10.38 -23.50
N ASN A 367 9.28 -9.16 -24.02
CA ASN A 367 8.08 -8.63 -24.68
C ASN A 367 6.83 -8.76 -23.80
N VAL A 368 6.92 -8.21 -22.59
CA VAL A 368 5.80 -8.11 -21.64
C VAL A 368 5.22 -6.70 -21.72
N THR A 369 3.91 -6.61 -21.89
CA THR A 369 3.16 -5.35 -21.91
C THR A 369 2.26 -5.24 -20.68
N VAL A 370 2.30 -4.11 -19.99
CA VAL A 370 1.35 -3.73 -18.93
C VAL A 370 0.67 -2.43 -19.34
N GLN A 371 -0.65 -2.44 -19.49
CA GLN A 371 -1.37 -1.28 -20.00
C GLN A 371 -2.78 -1.08 -19.45
N PHE A 372 -3.23 0.17 -19.41
CA PHE A 372 -4.58 0.56 -19.00
C PHE A 372 -4.96 0.15 -17.57
N LEU A 373 -3.99 0.13 -16.66
CA LEU A 373 -4.20 -0.23 -15.26
C LEU A 373 -3.93 0.93 -14.31
N ASN A 374 -4.75 1.04 -13.27
CA ASN A 374 -4.35 1.70 -12.04
C ASN A 374 -3.46 0.74 -11.25
N LEU A 375 -2.21 1.09 -10.98
CA LEU A 375 -1.30 0.30 -10.16
C LEU A 375 -0.96 1.08 -8.90
N VAL A 376 -1.57 0.67 -7.81
CA VAL A 376 -1.69 1.53 -6.64
C VAL A 376 -1.45 0.81 -5.33
N ASP A 377 -1.09 1.58 -4.31
CA ASP A 377 -0.97 1.12 -2.93
C ASP A 377 0.08 0.01 -2.74
N GLY A 378 1.22 0.11 -3.44
CA GLY A 378 2.41 -0.72 -3.20
C GLY A 378 3.02 -0.53 -1.80
N THR A 379 2.60 0.54 -1.09
CA THR A 379 3.02 0.89 0.27
C THR A 379 4.51 1.23 0.35
N VAL A 380 5.36 0.31 0.78
CA VAL A 380 6.83 0.45 0.83
C VAL A 380 7.50 -0.31 -0.32
N ASN A 381 6.73 -0.56 -1.39
CA ASN A 381 7.21 -1.23 -2.58
C ASN A 381 6.70 -0.49 -3.82
N ASP A 382 7.33 -0.78 -4.94
CA ASP A 382 7.07 -0.14 -6.21
C ASP A 382 5.74 -0.54 -6.83
N GLY A 383 5.23 0.34 -7.70
CA GLY A 383 4.09 0.04 -8.55
C GLY A 383 4.45 -1.04 -9.58
N ILE A 384 5.47 -0.77 -10.39
CA ILE A 384 6.03 -1.76 -11.31
C ILE A 384 7.53 -1.83 -11.14
N THR A 385 8.07 -3.03 -10.95
CA THR A 385 9.51 -3.27 -11.08
C THR A 385 9.75 -4.23 -12.23
N ALA A 386 10.55 -3.81 -13.19
CA ALA A 386 10.98 -4.63 -14.30
C ALA A 386 12.49 -4.83 -14.22
N GLU A 387 12.91 -6.07 -14.08
CA GLU A 387 14.29 -6.46 -13.81
C GLU A 387 14.76 -7.52 -14.82
N HIS A 388 15.99 -7.39 -15.32
CA HIS A 388 16.64 -8.39 -16.20
C HIS A 388 15.82 -8.77 -17.45
N SER A 389 14.93 -7.88 -17.89
CA SER A 389 13.92 -8.15 -18.91
C SER A 389 14.22 -7.43 -20.23
N LYS A 390 13.56 -7.87 -21.30
CA LYS A 390 13.74 -7.37 -22.67
C LYS A 390 12.44 -6.92 -23.29
N ASP A 391 12.47 -5.83 -24.05
CA ASP A 391 11.32 -5.33 -24.83
C ASP A 391 10.06 -5.06 -23.97
N THR A 392 10.24 -4.69 -22.69
CA THR A 392 9.14 -4.40 -21.76
C THR A 392 8.36 -3.14 -22.19
N GLN A 393 7.04 -3.19 -22.20
CA GLN A 393 6.16 -2.08 -22.58
C GLN A 393 5.23 -1.69 -21.43
N LEU A 394 5.36 -0.48 -20.90
CA LEU A 394 4.53 0.06 -19.82
C LEU A 394 3.76 1.26 -20.37
N LEU A 395 2.48 1.05 -20.70
CA LEU A 395 1.73 1.96 -21.58
C LEU A 395 0.42 2.45 -20.95
N CYS A 396 0.20 3.76 -20.88
CA CYS A 396 -1.10 4.33 -20.51
C CYS A 396 -1.68 3.78 -19.18
N ASN A 397 -0.84 3.69 -18.17
CA ASN A 397 -1.21 3.32 -16.80
C ASN A 397 -1.32 4.56 -15.90
N CYS A 398 -1.91 4.37 -14.72
CA CYS A 398 -2.01 5.36 -13.65
C CYS A 398 -1.35 4.76 -12.40
N LEU A 399 -0.20 5.30 -11.98
CA LEU A 399 0.61 4.74 -10.89
C LEU A 399 0.66 5.72 -9.73
N GLU A 400 0.17 5.29 -8.57
CA GLU A 400 -0.01 6.16 -7.41
C GLU A 400 0.12 5.44 -6.07
N ARG A 401 0.69 6.12 -5.06
CA ARG A 401 0.84 5.63 -3.68
C ARG A 401 1.73 4.40 -3.57
N ASN A 402 2.79 4.37 -4.36
CA ASN A 402 3.86 3.37 -4.29
C ASN A 402 5.13 4.00 -3.68
N GLU A 403 6.17 3.18 -3.46
CA GLU A 403 7.55 3.67 -3.24
C GLU A 403 8.02 4.34 -4.53
N ASP A 404 8.52 3.59 -5.51
CA ASP A 404 8.70 4.12 -6.85
C ASP A 404 7.44 3.84 -7.69
N GLY A 405 7.06 4.78 -8.56
CA GLY A 405 6.02 4.52 -9.54
C GLY A 405 6.42 3.35 -10.44
N MET A 406 7.60 3.45 -11.06
CA MET A 406 8.21 2.39 -11.86
C MET A 406 9.72 2.30 -11.63
N GLU A 407 10.23 1.08 -11.47
CA GLU A 407 11.66 0.77 -11.46
C GLU A 407 12.04 -0.09 -12.68
N LEU A 408 13.08 0.34 -13.40
CA LEU A 408 13.62 -0.28 -14.60
C LEU A 408 15.07 -0.71 -14.35
N ASP A 409 15.29 -1.96 -13.96
CA ASP A 409 16.61 -2.47 -13.60
C ASP A 409 17.18 -3.45 -14.65
N ASN A 410 18.34 -3.10 -15.20
CA ASN A 410 19.07 -3.91 -16.19
C ASN A 410 18.21 -4.34 -17.40
N LEU A 411 17.38 -3.42 -17.89
CA LEU A 411 16.51 -3.67 -19.04
C LEU A 411 17.25 -3.49 -20.37
N SER A 412 16.79 -4.20 -21.39
CA SER A 412 17.32 -4.07 -22.75
C SER A 412 16.26 -4.30 -23.83
N GLY A 413 16.68 -4.30 -25.10
CA GLY A 413 15.75 -4.31 -26.22
C GLY A 413 15.05 -2.96 -26.39
N GLN A 414 13.83 -2.96 -26.92
CA GLN A 414 13.01 -1.78 -27.12
C GLN A 414 12.08 -1.56 -25.93
N THR A 415 12.63 -1.30 -24.75
CA THR A 415 11.83 -0.99 -23.56
C THR A 415 11.13 0.35 -23.72
N ARG A 416 9.83 0.44 -23.41
CA ARG A 416 9.02 1.65 -23.55
C ARG A 416 8.23 1.93 -22.27
N VAL A 417 8.34 3.15 -21.75
CA VAL A 417 7.47 3.72 -20.71
C VAL A 417 6.75 4.90 -21.32
N VAL A 418 5.51 4.70 -21.78
CA VAL A 418 4.86 5.66 -22.67
C VAL A 418 3.47 6.04 -22.19
N GLN A 419 3.22 7.34 -22.17
CA GLN A 419 1.92 7.94 -21.87
C GLN A 419 1.28 7.50 -20.55
N ASN A 420 2.08 7.28 -19.51
CA ASN A 420 1.56 6.97 -18.17
C ASN A 420 1.30 8.25 -17.37
N LEU A 421 0.37 8.19 -16.41
CA LEU A 421 0.27 9.13 -15.31
C LEU A 421 0.97 8.51 -14.10
N ILE A 422 2.03 9.14 -13.59
CA ILE A 422 2.84 8.66 -12.48
C ILE A 422 2.86 9.76 -11.42
N THR A 423 2.15 9.54 -10.32
CA THR A 423 1.82 10.62 -9.40
C THR A 423 1.71 10.15 -7.95
N HIS A 424 2.00 11.03 -6.98
CA HIS A 424 1.92 10.72 -5.54
C HIS A 424 2.64 9.43 -5.11
N ASN A 425 3.76 9.11 -5.75
CA ASN A 425 4.72 8.11 -5.30
C ASN A 425 5.86 8.81 -4.53
N GLU A 426 6.83 8.06 -4.01
CA GLU A 426 8.08 8.63 -3.49
C GLU A 426 8.90 9.16 -4.67
N ASP A 427 9.43 8.28 -5.53
CA ASP A 427 9.98 8.67 -6.83
C ASP A 427 9.02 8.27 -7.99
N GLY A 428 9.11 8.97 -9.12
CA GLY A 428 8.27 8.68 -10.29
C GLY A 428 8.76 7.47 -11.09
N VAL A 429 9.73 7.68 -11.97
CA VAL A 429 10.37 6.62 -12.78
C VAL A 429 11.84 6.53 -12.43
N LYS A 430 12.31 5.32 -12.12
CA LYS A 430 13.71 5.03 -11.84
C LYS A 430 14.26 4.05 -12.87
N ALA A 431 15.45 4.31 -13.38
CA ALA A 431 16.15 3.41 -14.30
C ALA A 431 17.60 3.17 -13.86
N ASP A 432 17.90 1.91 -13.54
CA ASP A 432 19.12 1.46 -12.88
C ASP A 432 19.78 0.25 -13.60
N GLY A 433 20.90 -0.23 -13.03
CA GLY A 433 21.55 -1.51 -13.37
C GLY A 433 21.99 -1.70 -14.81
N GLY A 434 22.29 -0.62 -15.52
CA GLY A 434 22.73 -0.68 -16.91
C GLY A 434 21.60 -0.77 -17.93
N THR A 435 20.36 -0.40 -17.55
CA THR A 435 19.22 -0.26 -18.47
C THR A 435 19.60 0.53 -19.72
N LYS A 436 19.31 -0.01 -20.91
CA LYS A 436 19.73 0.56 -22.21
C LYS A 436 18.62 0.54 -23.23
N ASN A 437 18.66 1.50 -24.16
CA ASN A 437 17.69 1.69 -25.24
C ASN A 437 16.23 1.83 -24.75
N ALA A 438 16.02 2.28 -23.51
CA ALA A 438 14.69 2.58 -23.00
C ALA A 438 14.19 3.92 -23.55
N LEU A 439 12.92 3.98 -23.92
CA LEU A 439 12.22 5.23 -24.25
C LEU A 439 11.20 5.54 -23.16
N VAL A 440 11.37 6.67 -22.48
CA VAL A 440 10.41 7.24 -21.54
C VAL A 440 9.76 8.44 -22.24
N ASP A 441 8.55 8.27 -22.80
CA ASP A 441 7.96 9.26 -23.70
C ASP A 441 6.50 9.62 -23.39
N GLY A 442 6.19 10.93 -23.43
CA GLY A 442 4.82 11.42 -23.35
C GLY A 442 4.12 11.16 -22.01
N ASN A 443 4.86 10.87 -20.93
CA ASN A 443 4.29 10.62 -19.61
C ASN A 443 3.97 11.94 -18.88
N VAL A 444 3.01 11.87 -17.95
CA VAL A 444 2.81 12.91 -16.93
C VAL A 444 3.37 12.39 -15.62
N VAL A 445 4.48 12.97 -15.16
CA VAL A 445 5.17 12.59 -13.93
C VAL A 445 5.06 13.75 -12.95
N ALA A 446 4.11 13.66 -12.02
CA ALA A 446 3.67 14.83 -11.27
C ALA A 446 3.33 14.53 -9.82
N GLU A 447 3.61 15.47 -8.91
CA GLU A 447 3.27 15.31 -7.48
C GLU A 447 3.86 14.04 -6.84
N ASN A 448 4.98 13.51 -7.34
CA ASN A 448 5.71 12.46 -6.61
C ASN A 448 6.42 13.14 -5.44
N ARG A 449 5.68 13.22 -4.34
CA ARG A 449 6.01 13.96 -3.12
C ARG A 449 5.81 13.16 -1.86
N ARG A 450 5.47 11.88 -2.00
CA ARG A 450 5.25 11.02 -0.83
C ARG A 450 6.51 11.05 0.04
N PRO A 451 6.39 11.18 1.37
CA PRO A 451 7.56 11.21 2.22
C PRO A 451 8.42 9.96 2.01
N PRO A 452 9.72 10.13 1.73
CA PRO A 452 10.56 9.00 1.40
C PRO A 452 10.71 8.09 2.62
N THR A 453 10.61 6.79 2.38
CA THR A 453 10.75 5.76 3.41
C THR A 453 12.23 5.46 3.72
N SER A 454 13.14 5.94 2.89
CA SER A 454 14.59 5.81 3.06
C SER A 454 15.33 7.09 2.64
N THR A 455 16.64 7.16 2.93
CA THR A 455 17.49 8.28 2.50
C THR A 455 17.93 8.19 1.04
N THR A 456 17.55 7.13 0.30
CA THR A 456 17.92 6.93 -1.11
C THR A 456 16.85 7.39 -2.10
N HIS A 457 15.62 7.63 -1.63
CA HIS A 457 14.52 8.19 -2.42
C HIS A 457 14.44 9.68 -2.06
N GLU A 458 14.60 10.54 -3.06
CA GLU A 458 14.76 11.97 -2.82
C GLU A 458 13.45 12.71 -3.18
N GLY A 459 12.61 12.09 -4.02
CA GLY A 459 11.37 12.66 -4.51
C GLY A 459 11.45 13.09 -5.97
N ASP A 460 12.28 12.40 -6.77
CA ASP A 460 12.55 12.77 -8.15
C ASP A 460 11.40 12.39 -9.06
N GLY A 461 11.16 13.21 -10.09
CA GLY A 461 10.25 12.84 -11.16
C GLY A 461 10.79 11.63 -11.92
N ILE A 462 11.92 11.80 -12.61
CA ILE A 462 12.58 10.73 -13.37
C ILE A 462 14.05 10.66 -12.97
N ARG A 463 14.49 9.50 -12.50
CA ARG A 463 15.88 9.26 -12.10
C ARG A 463 16.52 8.18 -12.96
N PHE A 464 17.65 8.49 -13.58
CA PHE A 464 18.48 7.54 -14.30
C PHE A 464 19.82 7.44 -13.59
N LYS A 465 20.04 6.36 -12.85
CA LYS A 465 21.23 6.16 -12.03
C LYS A 465 21.95 4.89 -12.42
N LEU A 466 23.23 4.97 -12.78
CA LEU A 466 23.98 3.82 -13.33
C LEU A 466 23.32 3.18 -14.56
N ALA A 467 22.44 3.92 -15.25
CA ALA A 467 21.82 3.48 -16.49
C ALA A 467 22.88 3.29 -17.60
N GLY A 468 22.56 2.47 -18.58
CA GLY A 468 23.38 2.17 -19.75
C GLY A 468 23.40 3.29 -20.79
N VAL A 469 23.33 2.90 -22.06
CA VAL A 469 23.45 3.78 -23.24
C VAL A 469 22.15 3.84 -24.05
N GLY A 470 22.03 4.89 -24.86
CA GLY A 470 20.97 5.01 -25.86
C GLY A 470 19.57 5.17 -25.29
N ASN A 471 19.43 5.51 -24.01
CA ASN A 471 18.15 5.80 -23.42
C ASN A 471 17.65 7.18 -23.83
N VAL A 472 16.33 7.34 -23.93
CA VAL A 472 15.69 8.59 -24.37
C VAL A 472 14.57 8.94 -23.40
N ILE A 473 14.59 10.16 -22.87
CA ILE A 473 13.53 10.76 -22.07
C ILE A 473 12.97 11.92 -22.89
N SER A 474 11.75 11.78 -23.43
CA SER A 474 11.20 12.76 -24.36
C SER A 474 9.72 13.11 -24.16
N HIS A 475 9.34 14.35 -24.48
CA HIS A 475 7.94 14.79 -24.46
C HIS A 475 7.18 14.56 -23.15
N ASN A 476 7.89 14.38 -22.03
CA ASN A 476 7.25 14.18 -20.73
C ASN A 476 6.87 15.52 -20.12
N THR A 477 5.76 15.53 -19.38
CA THR A 477 5.38 16.64 -18.51
C THR A 477 5.75 16.29 -17.07
N ILE A 478 6.79 16.92 -16.55
CA ILE A 478 7.42 16.59 -15.28
C ILE A 478 7.27 17.78 -14.34
N VAL A 479 6.31 17.68 -13.42
CA VAL A 479 5.87 18.86 -12.68
C VAL A 479 5.66 18.61 -11.21
N ARG A 480 6.11 19.54 -10.38
CA ARG A 480 5.82 19.50 -8.94
C ARG A 480 6.25 18.19 -8.29
N ASN A 481 7.37 17.61 -8.69
CA ASN A 481 8.00 16.54 -7.91
C ASN A 481 8.76 17.18 -6.73
N ARG A 482 8.96 16.41 -5.67
CA ARG A 482 9.49 16.93 -4.40
C ARG A 482 10.94 17.37 -4.53
N ASP A 483 11.73 16.64 -5.31
CA ASP A 483 13.13 16.97 -5.56
C ASP A 483 13.36 17.23 -7.05
N ASP A 484 14.30 16.57 -7.73
CA ASP A 484 14.59 16.89 -9.12
C ASP A 484 13.41 16.58 -10.05
N GLY A 485 13.27 17.39 -11.10
CA GLY A 485 12.45 16.97 -12.23
C GLY A 485 13.05 15.73 -12.87
N ILE A 486 14.32 15.84 -13.27
CA ILE A 486 15.11 14.72 -13.80
C ILE A 486 16.48 14.69 -13.13
N ASP A 487 16.88 13.54 -12.58
CA ASP A 487 18.26 13.28 -12.13
C ASP A 487 18.96 12.31 -13.09
N MET A 488 20.06 12.77 -13.71
CA MET A 488 20.95 11.98 -14.55
C MET A 488 22.28 11.76 -13.83
N ARG A 489 22.45 10.58 -13.22
CA ARG A 489 23.57 10.30 -12.31
C ARG A 489 24.38 9.08 -12.69
N SER A 490 25.68 9.28 -12.94
CA SER A 490 26.61 8.18 -13.25
C SER A 490 26.11 7.26 -14.38
N THR A 491 25.43 7.83 -15.37
CA THR A 491 24.97 7.10 -16.56
C THR A 491 26.16 6.83 -17.49
N ASN A 492 26.09 5.74 -18.25
CA ASN A 492 27.18 5.29 -19.12
C ASN A 492 27.03 5.79 -20.56
N GLY A 493 26.51 7.01 -20.77
CA GLY A 493 26.39 7.62 -22.10
C GLY A 493 27.69 7.54 -22.89
N SER A 494 27.59 7.37 -24.21
CA SER A 494 28.75 7.34 -25.10
C SER A 494 28.56 8.24 -26.31
N SER A 495 29.66 8.69 -26.92
CA SER A 495 29.62 9.53 -28.12
C SER A 495 28.90 8.89 -29.32
N THR A 496 28.78 7.56 -29.35
CA THR A 496 28.07 6.81 -30.40
C THR A 496 26.66 6.38 -30.01
N ALA A 497 26.33 6.41 -28.71
CA ALA A 497 25.03 6.07 -28.16
C ALA A 497 24.74 6.90 -26.89
N PRO A 498 24.59 8.23 -27.02
CA PRO A 498 24.35 9.10 -25.88
C PRO A 498 22.98 8.80 -25.27
N ASN A 499 22.82 9.02 -23.96
CA ASN A 499 21.46 9.17 -23.44
C ASN A 499 20.94 10.56 -23.80
N ARG A 500 19.66 10.65 -24.09
CA ARG A 500 19.02 11.88 -24.59
C ARG A 500 17.89 12.27 -23.67
N VAL A 501 17.89 13.53 -23.26
CA VAL A 501 16.79 14.18 -22.55
C VAL A 501 16.33 15.33 -23.42
N GLU A 502 15.18 15.20 -24.07
CA GLU A 502 14.78 16.13 -25.10
C GLU A 502 13.28 16.45 -25.14
N HIS A 503 12.92 17.69 -25.43
CA HIS A 503 11.52 18.11 -25.61
C HIS A 503 10.61 17.89 -24.39
N ASN A 504 11.15 17.80 -23.18
CA ASN A 504 10.36 17.69 -21.96
C ASN A 504 9.90 19.06 -21.45
N LEU A 505 8.76 19.08 -20.76
CA LEU A 505 8.28 20.22 -19.97
C LEU A 505 8.55 19.96 -18.50
N ILE A 506 9.42 20.76 -17.88
CA ILE A 506 9.94 20.52 -16.53
C ILE A 506 9.76 21.79 -15.68
N THR A 507 8.78 21.76 -14.77
CA THR A 507 8.43 22.95 -14.00
C THR A 507 7.96 22.69 -12.57
N GLY A 508 8.30 23.59 -11.64
CA GLY A 508 7.83 23.55 -10.26
C GLY A 508 8.39 22.39 -9.44
N ASN A 509 9.49 21.76 -9.86
CA ASN A 509 10.16 20.69 -9.12
C ASN A 509 11.14 21.25 -8.08
N GLY A 510 11.43 20.45 -7.06
CA GLY A 510 12.45 20.78 -6.05
C GLY A 510 11.91 21.55 -4.86
N PHE A 511 10.62 21.41 -4.54
CA PHE A 511 10.00 22.14 -3.43
C PHE A 511 9.41 21.18 -2.40
N THR A 512 9.65 21.51 -1.13
CA THR A 512 8.93 20.91 0.00
C THR A 512 7.42 21.19 -0.09
N ASP A 513 6.61 20.46 0.67
CA ASP A 513 5.16 20.71 0.78
C ASP A 513 4.84 22.13 1.28
N GLY A 514 5.75 22.72 2.07
CA GLY A 514 5.65 24.11 2.52
C GLY A 514 6.03 25.15 1.46
N GLY A 515 6.39 24.72 0.25
CA GLY A 515 6.79 25.58 -0.87
C GLY A 515 8.22 26.13 -0.77
N ALA A 516 9.01 25.72 0.23
CA ALA A 516 10.42 26.07 0.30
C ALA A 516 11.24 25.19 -0.65
N PRO A 517 12.27 25.72 -1.34
CA PRO A 517 13.23 24.95 -2.12
C PRO A 517 13.86 23.81 -1.29
N THR A 518 13.97 22.62 -1.85
CA THR A 518 14.79 21.54 -1.30
C THR A 518 16.28 21.84 -1.59
N PRO A 519 17.22 21.41 -0.73
CA PRO A 519 18.65 21.65 -0.95
C PRO A 519 19.20 21.03 -2.24
N MET A 520 18.57 19.96 -2.72
CA MET A 520 18.96 19.17 -3.89
C MET A 520 18.01 19.35 -5.07
N GLY A 521 16.99 20.20 -4.96
CA GLY A 521 15.93 20.30 -5.97
C GLY A 521 16.29 21.16 -7.16
N ASN A 522 16.26 20.56 -8.34
CA ASN A 522 16.58 21.19 -9.61
C ASN A 522 15.53 20.86 -10.69
N GLY A 523 15.62 21.55 -11.83
CA GLY A 523 14.88 21.13 -13.02
C GLY A 523 15.45 19.82 -13.58
N ILE A 524 16.72 19.87 -13.97
CA ILE A 524 17.50 18.69 -14.39
C ILE A 524 18.86 18.74 -13.70
N GLU A 525 19.18 17.73 -12.90
CA GLU A 525 20.52 17.52 -12.33
C GLU A 525 21.33 16.58 -13.24
N VAL A 526 22.61 16.92 -13.45
CA VAL A 526 23.52 16.14 -14.30
C VAL A 526 24.85 15.88 -13.60
N SER A 527 25.12 14.62 -13.33
CA SER A 527 26.40 14.10 -12.86
C SER A 527 26.86 12.91 -13.72
N SER A 528 26.80 13.12 -15.04
CA SER A 528 27.04 12.14 -16.10
C SER A 528 27.82 12.74 -17.27
N SER A 529 28.32 11.90 -18.19
CA SER A 529 29.14 12.33 -19.34
C SER A 529 28.58 11.82 -20.67
N GLN A 530 28.85 12.56 -21.74
CA GLN A 530 28.49 12.20 -23.13
C GLN A 530 26.98 12.00 -23.35
N ASP A 531 26.15 12.76 -22.64
CA ASP A 531 24.70 12.78 -22.82
C ASP A 531 24.25 14.05 -23.57
N VAL A 532 22.99 14.05 -24.04
CA VAL A 532 22.40 15.16 -24.80
C VAL A 532 21.18 15.72 -24.07
N PHE A 533 21.18 17.02 -23.81
CA PHE A 533 20.08 17.76 -23.17
C PHE A 533 19.61 18.87 -24.11
N ASN A 534 18.51 18.62 -24.83
CA ASN A 534 18.13 19.47 -25.95
C ASN A 534 16.64 19.81 -25.98
N CYS A 535 16.31 21.08 -26.24
CA CYS A 535 14.95 21.54 -26.48
C CYS A 535 13.96 21.25 -25.33
N ASN A 536 14.47 21.05 -24.11
CA ASN A 536 13.62 20.98 -22.93
C ASN A 536 13.18 22.38 -22.52
N THR A 537 11.92 22.51 -22.13
CA THR A 537 11.39 23.70 -21.48
C THR A 537 11.55 23.51 -19.97
N ILE A 538 12.49 24.24 -19.38
CA ILE A 538 12.85 24.13 -17.95
C ILE A 538 12.59 25.49 -17.32
N ASN A 539 11.68 25.59 -16.36
CA ASN A 539 11.40 26.87 -15.71
C ASN A 539 10.70 26.70 -14.34
N GLY A 540 10.92 27.67 -13.45
CA GLY A 540 10.21 27.72 -12.16
C GLY A 540 10.51 26.55 -11.23
N ASN A 541 11.65 25.87 -11.42
CA ASN A 541 12.17 24.87 -10.49
C ASN A 541 13.00 25.56 -9.40
N ALA A 542 13.29 24.85 -8.32
CA ALA A 542 13.96 25.39 -7.13
C ALA A 542 15.38 25.92 -7.36
N ASP A 543 16.09 25.39 -8.36
CA ASP A 543 17.40 25.88 -8.81
C ASP A 543 17.36 27.25 -9.51
N MET A 544 16.16 27.76 -9.81
CA MET A 544 15.89 29.01 -10.55
C MET A 544 16.51 29.06 -11.95
N LEU A 545 16.97 27.92 -12.49
CA LEU A 545 17.49 27.85 -13.85
C LEU A 545 16.34 27.94 -14.86
N THR A 546 16.62 28.56 -16.00
CA THR A 546 15.66 28.66 -17.11
C THR A 546 16.28 28.09 -18.37
N ASN A 547 15.66 27.03 -18.90
CA ASN A 547 16.11 26.26 -20.07
C ASN A 547 17.56 25.79 -19.97
N LEU A 548 18.07 25.62 -18.75
CA LEU A 548 19.42 25.13 -18.48
C LEU A 548 19.34 23.97 -17.51
N VAL A 549 20.25 23.00 -17.70
CA VAL A 549 20.50 21.95 -16.72
C VAL A 549 21.47 22.43 -15.65
N ARG A 550 21.41 21.81 -14.48
CA ARG A 550 22.45 21.94 -13.47
C ARG A 550 23.52 20.86 -13.67
N LEU A 551 24.64 21.25 -14.27
CA LEU A 551 25.79 20.36 -14.41
C LEU A 551 26.61 20.35 -13.10
N ILE A 552 26.56 19.24 -12.37
CA ILE A 552 27.36 18.98 -11.17
C ILE A 552 28.74 18.44 -11.55
N SER A 553 28.78 17.45 -12.46
CA SER A 553 30.02 16.82 -12.92
C SER A 553 29.85 16.11 -14.26
N GLY A 554 30.97 15.69 -14.84
CA GLY A 554 31.02 15.01 -16.14
C GLY A 554 31.43 15.92 -17.30
N THR A 555 31.67 15.33 -18.46
CA THR A 555 32.22 16.02 -19.64
C THR A 555 31.62 15.50 -20.94
N GLY A 556 31.73 16.29 -22.00
CA GLY A 556 31.24 15.91 -23.33
C GLY A 556 29.72 15.90 -23.46
N ASN A 557 28.98 16.45 -22.48
CA ASN A 557 27.54 16.66 -22.59
C ASN A 557 27.23 17.79 -23.56
N LEU A 558 26.18 17.64 -24.36
CA LEU A 558 25.83 18.54 -25.45
C LEU A 558 24.34 18.93 -25.44
N GLY A 559 23.97 19.91 -26.25
CA GLY A 559 22.58 20.33 -26.49
C GLY A 559 22.26 21.73 -25.99
N SER A 560 21.08 22.23 -26.35
CA SER A 560 20.65 23.60 -26.08
C SER A 560 20.46 23.95 -24.61
N ASN A 561 20.23 22.94 -23.74
CA ASN A 561 20.09 23.14 -22.31
C ASN A 561 21.43 23.04 -21.55
N MET A 562 22.55 22.74 -22.21
CA MET A 562 23.87 22.74 -21.59
C MET A 562 24.45 24.15 -21.51
N PRO A 563 25.01 24.61 -20.36
CA PRO A 563 25.66 25.91 -20.24
C PRO A 563 26.78 26.11 -21.30
N PRO A 564 26.88 27.30 -21.94
CA PRO A 564 26.17 28.55 -21.65
C PRO A 564 24.73 28.64 -22.19
N GLY A 565 24.19 27.57 -22.75
CA GLY A 565 22.89 27.53 -23.40
C GLY A 565 22.99 27.90 -24.88
N SER A 566 22.09 27.35 -25.69
CA SER A 566 21.95 27.74 -27.09
C SER A 566 20.50 27.63 -27.54
N ALA A 567 20.19 28.10 -28.76
CA ALA A 567 18.88 27.87 -29.32
C ALA A 567 18.64 26.36 -29.51
N CYS A 568 17.40 25.92 -29.33
CA CYS A 568 16.98 24.58 -29.68
C CYS A 568 17.37 24.28 -31.14
N ALA A 569 18.27 23.31 -31.30
CA ALA A 569 18.64 22.79 -32.61
C ALA A 569 17.78 21.54 -32.87
N PRO A 570 17.11 21.44 -34.04
CA PRO A 570 16.25 20.32 -34.38
C PRO A 570 16.99 18.99 -34.50
#